data_AF-A0A8D7A796-F1
#
_entry.id   AF-A0A8D7A796-F1
#
_cell.length_a   1.000
_cell.length_b   1.000
_cell.length_c   1.000
_cell.angle_alpha   90.00
_cell.angle_beta   90.00
_cell.angle_gamma   90.00
#
_symmetry.space_group_name_H-M   'P 1'
#
loop_
_entity.id
_entity.type
_entity.pdbx_description
1 polymer ?
#
loop_
_entity_poly.entity_id
_entity_poly.type
_entity_poly.pdbx_seq_one_letter_code
_entity_poly.pdbx_strand_id
1 'polypeptide(L)'
;MTKLGDDYCPREIHTIESMPLICQWTLSVLNKAVWKTISAFESYKFSDASTVLYSWWQYQFCDVFIEAVKPYFENLSEFEYAREASRDTLWISLDTGLRLLHPVMPFITEELWQRLPRAEGKKESIMISEYPSVVEAWTNEGIEEDLEIVNAAVRKFRSLRPQCNENRRFPAFALCRGHHITNIMKTYEFEITTLASVSSLKVLVENDMAPAGCAEDIVNKNLTVYLKLEGTLDTET
;
A
#
# COMPACT_ATOMS: atom_id res chain seq x y z
N MET A 1 -10.73 -1.92 16.04
CA MET A 1 -9.60 -2.23 16.95
C MET A 1 -9.34 -3.72 17.14
N THR A 2 -10.30 -4.59 16.86
CA THR A 2 -10.23 -6.04 17.09
C THR A 2 -9.04 -6.78 16.44
N LYS A 3 -8.37 -6.18 15.44
CA LYS A 3 -7.24 -6.79 14.71
C LYS A 3 -5.85 -6.36 15.22
N LEU A 4 -5.75 -5.27 15.97
CA LEU A 4 -4.52 -4.91 16.71
C LEU A 4 -4.37 -5.83 17.92
N GLY A 5 -5.49 -6.19 18.56
CA GLY A 5 -5.52 -6.97 19.80
C GLY A 5 -5.53 -6.02 21.01
N ASP A 6 -6.25 -6.40 22.07
CA ASP A 6 -6.42 -5.54 23.25
C ASP A 6 -5.11 -5.32 24.03
N ASP A 7 -4.12 -6.20 23.83
CA ASP A 7 -2.80 -6.17 24.48
C ASP A 7 -1.67 -5.61 23.59
N TYR A 8 -1.99 -5.00 22.45
CA TYR A 8 -0.96 -4.47 21.56
C TYR A 8 -0.23 -3.27 22.19
N CYS A 9 1.08 -3.41 22.38
CA CYS A 9 1.97 -2.34 22.81
C CYS A 9 2.84 -1.88 21.64
N PRO A 10 2.78 -0.60 21.24
CA PRO A 10 3.63 -0.05 20.19
C PRO A 10 5.10 -0.19 20.55
N ARG A 11 5.93 -0.72 19.65
CA ARG A 11 7.37 -0.85 19.84
C ARG A 11 8.12 0.07 18.91
N GLU A 12 9.35 0.44 19.30
CA GLU A 12 10.26 1.11 18.39
C GLU A 12 10.66 0.15 17.26
N ILE A 13 10.54 0.61 16.01
CA ILE A 13 11.01 -0.16 14.86
C ILE A 13 12.53 -0.06 14.82
N HIS A 14 13.20 -1.11 15.27
CA HIS A 14 14.67 -1.17 15.29
C HIS A 14 15.27 -1.64 13.96
N THR A 15 14.50 -2.26 13.06
CA THR A 15 15.02 -2.76 11.78
C THR A 15 13.94 -2.73 10.70
N ILE A 16 13.96 -1.68 9.87
CA ILE A 16 13.00 -1.51 8.77
C ILE A 16 13.29 -2.48 7.63
N GLU A 17 14.58 -2.75 7.37
CA GLU A 17 15.05 -3.57 6.25
C GLU A 17 14.52 -5.02 6.29
N SER A 18 14.20 -5.54 7.47
CA SER A 18 13.65 -6.89 7.64
C SER A 18 12.13 -6.96 7.53
N MET A 19 11.43 -5.82 7.52
CA MET A 19 9.98 -5.78 7.43
C MET A 19 9.49 -6.16 6.02
N PRO A 20 8.23 -6.60 5.86
CA PRO A 20 7.63 -6.77 4.54
C PRO A 20 7.77 -5.50 3.68
N LEU A 21 8.02 -5.66 2.38
CA LEU A 21 8.31 -4.55 1.47
C LEU A 21 7.20 -3.49 1.47
N ILE A 22 5.94 -3.91 1.57
CA ILE A 22 4.81 -2.98 1.65
C ILE A 22 4.82 -2.13 2.93
N CYS A 23 5.35 -2.65 4.04
CA CYS A 23 5.51 -1.90 5.28
C CYS A 23 6.61 -0.85 5.13
N GLN A 24 7.75 -1.23 4.54
CA GLN A 24 8.86 -0.30 4.24
C GLN A 24 8.39 0.83 3.31
N TRP A 25 7.69 0.47 2.23
CA TRP A 25 7.11 1.42 1.29
C TRP A 25 6.19 2.44 1.97
N THR A 26 5.28 1.97 2.84
CA THR A 26 4.31 2.83 3.51
C THR A 26 4.98 3.85 4.43
N LEU A 27 6.03 3.43 5.15
CA LEU A 27 6.82 4.35 5.98
C LEU A 27 7.57 5.38 5.12
N SER A 28 8.12 4.97 3.97
CA SER A 28 8.80 5.90 3.05
C SER A 28 7.85 6.97 2.51
N VAL A 29 6.69 6.57 1.98
CA VAL A 29 5.70 7.53 1.44
C VAL A 29 5.09 8.39 2.54
N LEU A 30 4.92 7.87 3.76
CA LEU A 30 4.54 8.67 4.94
C LEU A 30 5.60 9.72 5.25
N ASN A 31 6.88 9.35 5.27
CA ASN A 31 7.98 10.27 5.52
C ASN A 31 8.03 11.41 4.50
N LYS A 32 7.79 11.07 3.22
CA LYS A 32 7.67 12.04 2.12
C LYS A 32 6.43 12.95 2.30
N ALA A 33 5.30 12.41 2.78
CA ALA A 33 4.12 13.19 3.09
C ALA A 33 4.34 14.14 4.28
N VAL A 34 5.06 13.70 5.33
CA VAL A 34 5.49 14.54 6.47
C VAL A 34 6.27 15.73 5.96
N TRP A 35 7.36 15.49 5.21
CA TRP A 35 8.21 16.56 4.67
C TRP A 35 7.43 17.57 3.81
N LYS A 36 6.60 17.08 2.88
CA LYS A 36 5.78 17.93 2.01
C LYS A 36 4.76 18.76 2.79
N THR A 37 4.13 18.16 3.80
CA THR A 37 3.12 18.82 4.63
C THR A 37 3.75 19.93 5.48
N ILE A 38 4.89 19.64 6.13
CA ILE A 38 5.64 20.64 6.91
C ILE A 38 6.06 21.80 6.01
N SER A 39 6.68 21.51 4.87
CA SER A 39 7.13 22.54 3.91
C SER A 39 5.98 23.42 3.42
N ALA A 40 4.80 22.83 3.19
CA ALA A 40 3.60 23.55 2.80
C ALA A 40 3.07 24.45 3.92
N PHE A 41 3.04 23.96 5.17
CA PHE A 41 2.64 24.78 6.33
C PHE A 41 3.61 25.92 6.60
N GLU A 42 4.93 25.69 6.54
CA GLU A 42 5.95 26.73 6.68
C GLU A 42 5.85 27.81 5.59
N SER A 43 5.42 27.41 4.39
CA SER A 43 5.18 28.32 3.27
C SER A 43 3.77 28.93 3.26
N TYR A 44 2.95 28.71 4.30
CA TYR A 44 1.54 29.15 4.39
C TYR A 44 0.64 28.65 3.24
N LYS A 45 1.01 27.54 2.60
CA LYS A 45 0.26 26.90 1.51
C LYS A 45 -0.66 25.80 2.06
N PHE A 46 -1.67 26.20 2.83
CA PHE A 46 -2.59 25.26 3.50
C PHE A 46 -3.37 24.35 2.54
N SER A 47 -3.67 24.84 1.33
CA SER A 47 -4.29 24.04 0.26
C SER A 47 -3.38 22.89 -0.16
N ASP A 48 -2.08 23.16 -0.38
CA ASP A 48 -1.11 22.14 -0.78
C ASP A 48 -0.91 21.11 0.32
N ALA A 49 -0.83 21.55 1.59
CA ALA A 49 -0.77 20.65 2.74
C ALA A 49 -1.98 19.70 2.78
N SER A 50 -3.19 20.24 2.57
CA SER A 50 -4.42 19.46 2.55
C SER A 50 -4.46 18.47 1.38
N THR A 51 -3.98 18.85 0.19
CA THR A 51 -3.86 17.94 -0.96
C THR A 51 -2.87 16.81 -0.70
N VAL A 52 -1.72 17.09 -0.09
CA VAL A 52 -0.73 16.08 0.28
C VAL A 52 -1.33 15.08 1.27
N LEU A 53 -1.96 15.57 2.35
CA LEU A 53 -2.57 14.74 3.37
C LEU A 53 -3.68 13.87 2.81
N TYR A 54 -4.58 14.45 2.01
CA TYR A 54 -5.63 13.71 1.34
C TYR A 54 -5.07 12.60 0.45
N SER A 55 -4.05 12.93 -0.36
CA SER A 55 -3.45 11.98 -1.28
C SER A 55 -2.76 10.81 -0.57
N TRP A 56 -2.07 11.08 0.53
CA TRP A 56 -1.45 10.04 1.35
C TRP A 56 -2.50 9.13 2.01
N TRP A 57 -3.49 9.73 2.70
CA TRP A 57 -4.55 8.97 3.37
C TRP A 57 -5.34 8.10 2.40
N GLN A 58 -5.82 8.68 1.30
CA GLN A 58 -6.68 7.97 0.36
C GLN A 58 -5.88 6.96 -0.48
N TYR A 59 -4.90 7.44 -1.25
CA TYR A 59 -4.32 6.65 -2.34
C TYR A 59 -3.14 5.77 -1.91
N GLN A 60 -2.43 6.14 -0.85
CA GLN A 60 -1.25 5.40 -0.41
C GLN A 60 -1.58 4.50 0.79
N PHE A 61 -2.23 5.05 1.81
CA PHE A 61 -2.56 4.32 3.02
C PHE A 61 -3.79 3.43 2.84
N CYS A 62 -4.96 3.99 2.52
CA CYS A 62 -6.21 3.23 2.42
C CYS A 62 -6.26 2.31 1.19
N ASP A 63 -6.02 2.82 -0.02
CA ASP A 63 -6.21 2.06 -1.26
C ASP A 63 -5.14 0.97 -1.49
N VAL A 64 -3.95 1.15 -0.92
CA VAL A 64 -2.78 0.27 -1.16
C VAL A 64 -2.35 -0.44 0.11
N PHE A 65 -1.83 0.27 1.12
CA PHE A 65 -1.25 -0.40 2.29
C PHE A 65 -2.28 -1.26 3.05
N ILE A 66 -3.43 -0.68 3.41
CA ILE A 66 -4.49 -1.39 4.14
C ILE A 66 -4.96 -2.63 3.37
N GLU A 67 -5.13 -2.51 2.06
CA GLU A 67 -5.54 -3.63 1.20
C GLU A 67 -4.46 -4.71 1.10
N ALA A 68 -3.19 -4.32 0.95
CA ALA A 68 -2.07 -5.24 0.79
C ALA A 68 -1.76 -6.05 2.06
N VAL A 69 -1.97 -5.48 3.25
CA VAL A 69 -1.70 -6.19 4.52
C VAL A 69 -2.83 -7.10 4.99
N LYS A 70 -4.03 -7.02 4.39
CA LYS A 70 -5.19 -7.85 4.78
C LYS A 70 -4.87 -9.35 4.89
N PRO A 71 -4.16 -9.99 3.92
CA PRO A 71 -3.86 -11.41 4.00
C PRO A 71 -2.98 -11.78 5.20
N TYR A 72 -2.10 -10.88 5.67
CA TYR A 72 -1.26 -11.15 6.85
C TYR A 72 -2.07 -11.31 8.15
N PHE A 73 -3.31 -10.80 8.18
CA PHE A 73 -4.23 -10.96 9.31
C PHE A 73 -5.10 -12.22 9.23
N GLU A 74 -4.88 -13.09 8.25
CA GLU A 74 -5.36 -14.48 8.27
C GLU A 74 -4.56 -15.29 9.29
N ASN A 75 -5.20 -16.19 10.04
CA ASN A 75 -4.59 -16.94 11.16
C ASN A 75 -3.65 -18.08 10.69
N LEU A 76 -2.67 -17.75 9.85
CA LEU A 76 -1.61 -18.62 9.37
C LEU A 76 -0.32 -18.32 10.12
N SER A 77 0.46 -19.36 10.45
CA SER A 77 1.72 -19.24 11.21
C SER A 77 2.83 -18.58 10.39
N GLU A 78 2.86 -18.78 9.08
CA GLU A 78 3.86 -18.17 8.19
C GLU A 78 3.77 -16.64 8.12
N PHE A 79 2.61 -16.08 8.47
CA PHE A 79 2.38 -14.64 8.50
C PHE A 79 2.57 -14.01 9.88
N GLU A 80 3.02 -14.75 10.90
CA GLU A 80 3.16 -14.21 12.26
C GLU A 80 4.04 -12.95 12.30
N TYR A 81 5.25 -13.05 11.73
CA TYR A 81 6.17 -11.91 11.63
C TYR A 81 5.62 -10.77 10.77
N ALA A 82 5.09 -11.09 9.58
CA ALA A 82 4.52 -10.08 8.68
C ALA A 82 3.32 -9.35 9.31
N ARG A 83 2.51 -10.06 10.11
CA ARG A 83 1.38 -9.51 10.85
C ARG A 83 1.84 -8.57 11.96
N GLU A 84 2.88 -8.93 12.70
CA GLU A 84 3.45 -8.07 13.74
C GLU A 84 4.01 -6.78 13.12
N ALA A 85 4.86 -6.90 12.09
CA ALA A 85 5.39 -5.76 11.36
C ALA A 85 4.29 -4.86 10.79
N SER A 86 3.22 -5.46 10.24
CA SER A 86 2.07 -4.71 9.72
C SER A 86 1.30 -3.97 10.82
N ARG A 87 1.17 -4.55 12.02
CA ARG A 87 0.55 -3.87 13.18
C ARG A 87 1.36 -2.66 13.61
N ASP A 88 2.68 -2.79 13.67
CA ASP A 88 3.60 -1.70 14.00
C ASP A 88 3.52 -0.57 12.97
N THR A 89 3.61 -0.90 11.67
CA THR A 89 3.46 0.09 10.60
C THR A 89 2.08 0.74 10.60
N LEU A 90 1.01 -0.02 10.86
CA LEU A 90 -0.36 0.53 10.99
C LEU A 90 -0.45 1.54 12.13
N TRP A 91 0.07 1.20 13.31
CA TRP A 91 0.02 2.08 14.47
C TRP A 91 0.81 3.37 14.20
N ILE A 92 2.05 3.26 13.70
CA ILE A 92 2.89 4.43 13.40
C ILE A 92 2.27 5.32 12.33
N SER A 93 1.72 4.71 11.28
CA SER A 93 1.08 5.45 10.18
C SER A 93 -0.16 6.19 10.67
N LEU A 94 -1.00 5.54 11.48
CA LEU A 94 -2.18 6.18 12.05
C LEU A 94 -1.82 7.30 13.03
N ASP A 95 -0.87 7.07 13.95
CA ASP A 95 -0.44 8.08 14.91
C ASP A 95 0.16 9.31 14.19
N THR A 96 1.09 9.08 13.28
CA THR A 96 1.75 10.15 12.52
C THR A 96 0.77 10.87 11.61
N GLY A 97 -0.04 10.12 10.85
CA GLY A 97 -1.03 10.67 9.92
C GLY A 97 -2.11 11.50 10.62
N LEU A 98 -2.58 11.07 11.80
CA LEU A 98 -3.55 11.83 12.58
C LEU A 98 -2.94 13.11 13.15
N ARG A 99 -1.68 13.06 13.63
CA ARG A 99 -0.97 14.26 14.10
C ARG A 99 -0.76 15.27 12.97
N LEU A 100 -0.38 14.81 11.77
CA LEU A 100 -0.27 15.68 10.59
C LEU A 100 -1.61 16.32 10.19
N LEU A 101 -2.73 15.59 10.34
CA LEU A 101 -4.05 16.06 9.94
C LEU A 101 -4.71 16.98 10.98
N HIS A 102 -4.25 16.93 12.24
CA HIS A 102 -4.87 17.65 13.35
C HIS A 102 -5.05 19.16 13.14
N PRO A 103 -4.07 19.91 12.58
CA PRO A 103 -4.24 21.34 12.29
C PRO A 103 -5.41 21.66 11.35
N VAL A 104 -5.85 20.69 10.54
CA VAL A 104 -6.94 20.83 9.56
C VAL A 104 -8.26 20.28 10.10
N MET A 105 -8.22 19.16 10.83
CA MET A 105 -9.42 18.44 11.30
C MET A 105 -9.34 18.08 12.80
N PRO A 106 -9.37 19.07 13.71
CA PRO A 106 -8.95 18.86 15.10
C PRO A 106 -9.85 17.91 15.90
N PHE A 107 -11.17 17.98 15.72
CA PHE A 107 -12.10 17.21 16.54
C PHE A 107 -12.08 15.72 16.24
N ILE A 108 -12.11 15.34 14.95
CA ILE A 108 -12.11 13.93 14.56
C ILE A 108 -10.74 13.28 14.78
N THR A 109 -9.65 14.02 14.56
CA THR A 109 -8.30 13.49 14.78
C THR A 109 -8.04 13.26 16.27
N GLU A 110 -8.50 14.13 17.16
CA GLU A 110 -8.45 13.90 18.61
C GLU A 110 -9.23 12.63 18.98
N GLU A 111 -10.47 12.51 18.51
CA GLU A 111 -11.35 11.37 18.79
C GLU A 111 -10.74 10.02 18.36
N LEU A 112 -10.16 9.97 17.17
CA LEU A 112 -9.51 8.78 16.62
C LEU A 112 -8.16 8.50 17.28
N TRP A 113 -7.40 9.54 17.63
CA TRP A 113 -6.09 9.39 18.24
C TRP A 113 -6.18 8.88 19.67
N GLN A 114 -7.16 9.36 20.46
CA GLN A 114 -7.42 8.83 21.81
C GLN A 114 -7.77 7.33 21.80
N ARG A 115 -8.34 6.87 20.69
CA ARG A 115 -8.70 5.48 20.44
C ARG A 115 -7.50 4.60 20.11
N LEU A 116 -6.39 5.14 19.60
CA LEU A 116 -5.20 4.32 19.35
C LEU A 116 -4.61 3.76 20.66
N PRO A 117 -4.08 2.52 20.63
CA PRO A 117 -3.31 1.96 21.75
C PRO A 117 -2.29 2.97 22.29
N ARG A 118 -2.21 3.11 23.62
CA ARG A 118 -1.33 4.09 24.24
C ARG A 118 0.11 3.60 24.18
N ALA A 119 0.96 4.32 23.46
CA ALA A 119 2.41 4.19 23.59
C ALA A 119 2.89 4.84 24.89
N GLU A 120 4.06 4.42 25.34
CA GLU A 120 4.76 5.08 26.44
C GLU A 120 5.01 6.55 26.10
N GLY A 121 4.77 7.46 27.04
CA GLY A 121 4.95 8.91 26.82
C GLY A 121 3.85 9.61 26.00
N LYS A 122 2.81 8.91 25.55
CA LYS A 122 1.66 9.51 24.84
C LYS A 122 1.00 10.61 25.69
N LYS A 123 0.89 11.82 25.14
CA LYS A 123 0.28 12.98 25.81
C LYS A 123 -1.23 12.79 26.00
N GLU A 124 -1.83 13.66 26.82
CA GLU A 124 -3.27 13.63 27.10
C GLU A 124 -4.14 14.06 25.91
N SER A 125 -3.60 14.88 25.01
CA SER A 125 -4.28 15.34 23.80
C SER A 125 -3.30 15.38 22.63
N ILE A 126 -3.82 15.09 21.44
CA ILE A 126 -3.05 15.19 20.20
C ILE A 126 -2.57 16.65 19.96
N MET A 127 -3.33 17.64 20.45
CA MET A 127 -3.03 19.08 20.30
C MET A 127 -1.72 19.49 20.97
N ILE A 128 -1.35 18.84 22.07
CA ILE A 128 -0.12 19.11 22.85
C ILE A 128 0.98 18.07 22.60
N SER A 129 0.77 17.19 21.62
CA SER A 129 1.76 16.20 21.21
C SER A 129 2.78 16.82 20.26
N GLU A 130 3.97 16.23 20.19
CA GLU A 130 5.00 16.68 19.25
C GLU A 130 4.51 16.52 17.81
N TYR A 131 4.72 17.56 17.02
CA TYR A 131 4.37 17.51 15.61
C TYR A 131 5.35 16.61 14.85
N PRO A 132 4.90 15.78 13.89
CA PRO A 132 5.77 14.85 13.20
C PRO A 132 6.97 15.52 12.53
N SER A 133 8.09 14.82 12.51
CA SER A 133 9.32 15.22 11.82
C SER A 133 9.80 14.10 10.89
N VAL A 134 10.64 14.45 9.92
CA VAL A 134 11.22 13.48 8.99
C VAL A 134 12.12 12.50 9.74
N VAL A 135 12.00 11.21 9.41
CA VAL A 135 12.83 10.13 9.94
C VAL A 135 13.67 9.57 8.79
N GLU A 136 14.97 9.89 8.75
CA GLU A 136 15.84 9.52 7.61
C GLU A 136 15.84 8.02 7.32
N ALA A 137 15.79 7.18 8.35
CA ALA A 137 15.76 5.73 8.23
C ALA A 137 14.53 5.18 7.48
N TRP A 138 13.46 5.96 7.34
CA TRP A 138 12.24 5.54 6.65
C TRP A 138 12.30 5.77 5.14
N THR A 139 13.21 6.63 4.67
CA THR A 139 13.30 7.01 3.26
C THR A 139 13.89 5.88 2.42
N ASN A 140 13.13 5.42 1.44
CA ASN A 140 13.56 4.43 0.46
C ASN A 140 12.95 4.73 -0.92
N GLU A 141 13.65 5.56 -1.70
CA GLU A 141 13.20 5.99 -3.03
C GLU A 141 13.10 4.81 -4.02
N GLY A 142 13.99 3.81 -3.90
CA GLY A 142 13.96 2.63 -4.78
C GLY A 142 12.68 1.81 -4.62
N ILE A 143 12.24 1.58 -3.37
CA ILE A 143 10.96 0.88 -3.11
C ILE A 143 9.77 1.74 -3.57
N GLU A 144 9.84 3.08 -3.43
CA GLU A 144 8.79 3.96 -3.96
C GLU A 144 8.63 3.83 -5.48
N GLU A 145 9.74 3.84 -6.23
CA GLU A 145 9.76 3.69 -7.69
C GLU A 145 9.23 2.31 -8.13
N ASP A 146 9.67 1.24 -7.45
CA ASP A 146 9.22 -0.12 -7.72
C ASP A 146 7.70 -0.25 -7.51
N LEU A 147 7.18 0.25 -6.38
CA LEU A 147 5.74 0.19 -6.11
C LEU A 147 4.91 1.10 -7.02
N GLU A 148 5.47 2.17 -7.58
CA GLU A 148 4.77 2.98 -8.58
C GLU A 148 4.48 2.14 -9.83
N ILE A 149 5.46 1.36 -10.30
CA ILE A 149 5.30 0.43 -11.43
C ILE A 149 4.27 -0.66 -11.09
N VAL A 150 4.36 -1.25 -9.89
CA VAL A 150 3.41 -2.26 -9.40
C VAL A 150 1.98 -1.69 -9.35
N ASN A 151 1.79 -0.50 -8.78
CA ASN A 151 0.48 0.14 -8.71
C ASN A 151 -0.08 0.47 -10.09
N ALA A 152 0.77 0.88 -11.05
CA ALA A 152 0.36 1.08 -12.43
C ALA A 152 -0.13 -0.23 -13.05
N ALA A 153 0.58 -1.35 -12.85
CA ALA A 153 0.17 -2.66 -13.31
C ALA A 153 -1.16 -3.12 -12.67
N VAL A 154 -1.31 -2.96 -11.35
CA VAL A 154 -2.55 -3.27 -10.61
C VAL A 154 -3.74 -2.49 -11.16
N ARG A 155 -3.59 -1.19 -11.43
CA ARG A 155 -4.66 -0.38 -12.03
C ARG A 155 -5.08 -0.92 -13.40
N LYS A 156 -4.11 -1.34 -14.22
CA LYS A 156 -4.40 -1.95 -15.52
C LYS A 156 -5.11 -3.29 -15.38
N PHE A 157 -4.66 -4.17 -14.49
CA PHE A 157 -5.38 -5.42 -14.20
C PHE A 157 -6.82 -5.19 -13.74
N ARG A 158 -7.03 -4.24 -12.82
CA ARG A 158 -8.38 -3.87 -12.34
C ARG A 158 -9.25 -3.32 -13.49
N SER A 159 -8.67 -2.55 -14.42
CA SER A 159 -9.41 -1.98 -15.56
C SER A 159 -9.80 -3.03 -16.62
N LEU A 160 -9.05 -4.12 -16.74
CA LEU A 160 -9.35 -5.23 -17.65
C LEU A 160 -10.48 -6.13 -17.15
N ARG A 161 -10.94 -5.93 -15.90
CA ARG A 161 -11.92 -6.80 -15.28
C ARG A 161 -13.34 -6.49 -15.79
N PRO A 162 -14.12 -7.51 -16.19
CA PRO A 162 -15.51 -7.31 -16.57
C PRO A 162 -16.37 -6.84 -15.39
N GLN A 163 -17.23 -5.84 -15.61
CA GLN A 163 -18.12 -5.27 -14.59
C GLN A 163 -19.07 -6.29 -13.94
N CYS A 164 -19.41 -7.38 -14.65
CA CYS A 164 -20.34 -8.40 -14.14
C CYS A 164 -19.69 -9.41 -13.16
N ASN A 165 -18.37 -9.37 -12.93
CA ASN A 165 -17.63 -10.43 -12.22
C ASN A 165 -16.70 -9.91 -11.10
N GLU A 166 -17.20 -9.01 -10.25
CA GLU A 166 -16.42 -8.33 -9.19
C GLU A 166 -15.85 -9.24 -8.08
N ASN A 167 -16.40 -10.44 -7.89
CA ASN A 167 -15.92 -11.38 -6.87
C ASN A 167 -14.98 -12.46 -7.42
N ARG A 168 -14.83 -12.55 -8.74
CA ARG A 168 -14.07 -13.64 -9.36
C ARG A 168 -12.61 -13.29 -9.61
N ARG A 169 -11.69 -14.14 -9.14
CA ARG A 169 -10.25 -14.00 -9.39
C ARG A 169 -9.88 -14.67 -10.72
N PHE A 170 -9.14 -13.96 -11.57
CA PHE A 170 -8.70 -14.43 -12.89
C PHE A 170 -7.19 -14.64 -12.92
N PRO A 171 -6.66 -15.59 -13.72
CA PRO A 171 -5.23 -15.71 -13.93
C PRO A 171 -4.68 -14.50 -14.68
N ALA A 172 -3.60 -13.91 -14.14
CA ALA A 172 -2.94 -12.75 -14.70
C ALA A 172 -1.56 -13.12 -15.25
N PHE A 173 -1.14 -12.42 -16.30
CA PHE A 173 0.18 -12.57 -16.90
C PHE A 173 0.79 -11.18 -17.11
N ALA A 174 2.08 -11.05 -16.84
CA ALA A 174 2.84 -9.82 -17.07
C ALA A 174 3.97 -10.11 -18.05
N LEU A 175 3.91 -9.54 -19.24
CA LEU A 175 4.99 -9.58 -20.21
C LEU A 175 5.98 -8.46 -19.92
N CYS A 176 7.16 -8.85 -19.47
CA CYS A 176 8.21 -7.95 -19.04
C CYS A 176 9.32 -7.89 -20.09
N ARG A 177 9.67 -6.67 -20.50
CA ARG A 177 10.83 -6.39 -21.35
C ARG A 177 11.97 -5.88 -20.49
N GLY A 178 13.00 -6.70 -20.33
CA GLY A 178 14.17 -6.39 -19.51
C GLY A 178 14.15 -7.02 -18.10
N HIS A 179 15.36 -7.22 -17.57
CA HIS A 179 15.56 -7.94 -16.31
C HIS A 179 15.02 -7.18 -15.09
N HIS A 180 15.11 -5.85 -15.09
CA HIS A 180 14.67 -5.01 -13.97
C HIS A 180 13.17 -5.14 -13.71
N ILE A 181 12.32 -4.91 -14.72
CA ILE A 181 10.85 -5.05 -14.60
C ILE A 181 10.46 -6.50 -14.26
N THR A 182 11.15 -7.48 -14.84
CA THR A 182 10.95 -8.90 -14.52
C THR A 182 11.20 -9.17 -13.04
N ASN A 183 12.25 -8.58 -12.48
CA ASN A 183 12.57 -8.72 -11.06
C ASN A 183 11.49 -8.07 -10.19
N ILE A 184 11.06 -6.84 -10.49
CA ILE A 184 9.99 -6.16 -9.75
C ILE A 184 8.71 -7.01 -9.73
N MET A 185 8.23 -7.47 -10.89
CA MET A 185 6.99 -8.25 -10.95
C MET A 185 7.06 -9.57 -10.18
N LYS A 186 8.25 -10.19 -10.09
CA LYS A 186 8.47 -11.39 -9.28
C LYS A 186 8.57 -11.08 -7.79
N THR A 187 9.30 -10.01 -7.43
CA THR A 187 9.49 -9.58 -6.04
C THR A 187 8.16 -9.19 -5.40
N TYR A 188 7.30 -8.48 -6.13
CA TYR A 188 6.00 -7.99 -5.65
C TYR A 188 4.82 -8.86 -6.10
N GLU A 189 5.06 -10.14 -6.44
CA GLU A 189 4.03 -11.04 -6.94
C GLU A 189 2.84 -11.18 -5.96
N PHE A 190 3.16 -11.24 -4.66
CA PHE A 190 2.17 -11.36 -3.60
C PHE A 190 1.29 -10.11 -3.49
N GLU A 191 1.90 -8.93 -3.50
CA GLU A 191 1.22 -7.64 -3.44
C GLU A 191 0.36 -7.43 -4.69
N ILE A 192 0.88 -7.73 -5.89
CA ILE A 192 0.11 -7.64 -7.14
C ILE A 192 -1.11 -8.55 -7.10
N THR A 193 -0.92 -9.81 -6.70
CA THR A 193 -2.00 -10.80 -6.66
C THR A 193 -3.11 -10.35 -5.71
N THR A 194 -2.72 -9.81 -4.56
CA THR A 194 -3.63 -9.28 -3.54
C THR A 194 -4.37 -8.05 -4.03
N LEU A 195 -3.64 -7.01 -4.44
CA LEU A 195 -4.20 -5.71 -4.82
C LEU A 195 -5.02 -5.81 -6.11
N ALA A 196 -4.59 -6.56 -7.11
CA ALA A 196 -5.36 -6.75 -8.33
C ALA A 196 -6.52 -7.74 -8.17
N SER A 197 -6.61 -8.45 -7.03
CA SER A 197 -7.60 -9.52 -6.79
C SER A 197 -7.59 -10.58 -7.90
N VAL A 198 -6.39 -10.99 -8.32
CA VAL A 198 -6.17 -12.02 -9.35
C VAL A 198 -5.88 -13.36 -8.69
N SER A 199 -6.03 -14.47 -9.42
CA SER A 199 -5.84 -15.81 -8.85
C SER A 199 -4.37 -16.21 -8.78
N SER A 200 -3.58 -15.71 -9.71
CA SER A 200 -2.14 -15.94 -9.83
C SER A 200 -1.55 -14.92 -10.81
N LEU A 201 -0.26 -14.67 -10.69
CA LEU A 201 0.51 -13.86 -11.64
C LEU A 201 1.61 -14.71 -12.25
N LYS A 202 1.65 -14.83 -13.57
CA LYS A 202 2.77 -15.44 -14.28
C LYS A 202 3.56 -14.38 -15.04
N VAL A 203 4.84 -14.26 -14.71
CA VAL A 203 5.75 -13.35 -15.41
C VAL A 203 6.27 -14.03 -16.68
N LEU A 204 6.02 -13.39 -17.83
CA LEU A 204 6.41 -13.81 -19.17
C LEU A 204 7.61 -12.98 -19.65
N VAL A 205 8.53 -13.59 -20.38
CA VAL A 205 9.67 -12.90 -21.04
C VAL A 205 9.37 -12.60 -22.51
N GLU A 206 10.16 -11.74 -23.17
CA GLU A 206 9.91 -11.25 -24.55
C GLU A 206 9.63 -12.33 -25.61
N ASN A 207 10.09 -13.57 -25.41
CA ASN A 207 9.87 -14.68 -26.34
C ASN A 207 8.68 -15.58 -25.96
N ASP A 208 8.05 -15.34 -24.82
CA ASP A 208 6.87 -16.10 -24.40
C ASP A 208 5.62 -15.57 -25.09
N MET A 209 4.78 -16.48 -25.57
CA MET A 209 3.46 -16.12 -26.08
C MET A 209 2.47 -15.96 -24.93
N ALA A 210 1.71 -14.85 -24.95
CA ALA A 210 0.57 -14.68 -24.06
C ALA A 210 -0.46 -15.79 -24.33
N PRO A 211 -1.12 -16.35 -23.29
CA PRO A 211 -2.14 -17.37 -23.48
C PRO A 211 -3.31 -16.87 -24.33
N ALA A 212 -3.95 -17.77 -25.10
CA ALA A 212 -5.17 -17.45 -25.82
C ALA A 212 -6.30 -17.01 -24.86
N GLY A 213 -7.14 -16.08 -25.32
CA GLY A 213 -8.30 -15.61 -24.58
C GLY A 213 -8.01 -14.62 -23.46
N CYS A 214 -6.90 -13.88 -23.56
CA CYS A 214 -6.56 -12.81 -22.64
C CYS A 214 -7.00 -11.44 -23.16
N ALA A 215 -7.56 -10.62 -22.27
CA ALA A 215 -7.61 -9.18 -22.49
C ALA A 215 -6.24 -8.57 -22.17
N GLU A 216 -5.81 -7.59 -22.96
CA GLU A 216 -4.49 -6.97 -22.81
C GLU A 216 -4.59 -5.46 -22.55
N ASP A 217 -3.66 -4.93 -21.75
CA ASP A 217 -3.44 -3.49 -21.62
C ASP A 217 -1.94 -3.22 -21.45
N ILE A 218 -1.50 -2.06 -21.94
CA ILE A 218 -0.11 -1.64 -21.91
C ILE A 218 0.08 -0.72 -20.69
N VAL A 219 0.97 -1.10 -19.78
CA VAL A 219 1.34 -0.26 -18.64
C VAL A 219 2.36 0.78 -19.11
N ASN A 220 3.42 0.33 -19.77
CA ASN A 220 4.45 1.18 -20.37
C ASN A 220 5.21 0.40 -21.47
N LYS A 221 6.27 0.99 -22.04
CA LYS A 221 7.08 0.35 -23.11
C LYS A 221 7.63 -1.02 -22.71
N ASN A 222 7.92 -1.21 -21.42
CA ASN A 222 8.61 -2.38 -20.89
C ASN A 222 7.67 -3.37 -20.18
N LEU A 223 6.38 -3.06 -20.05
CA LEU A 223 5.42 -3.88 -19.30
C LEU A 223 4.04 -3.87 -19.98
N THR A 224 3.59 -5.06 -20.36
CA THR A 224 2.24 -5.32 -20.87
C THR A 224 1.57 -6.33 -19.96
N VAL A 225 0.32 -6.08 -19.57
CA VAL A 225 -0.43 -6.96 -18.67
C VAL A 225 -1.56 -7.66 -19.42
N TYR A 226 -1.82 -8.91 -19.04
CA TYR A 226 -2.83 -9.76 -19.64
C TYR A 226 -3.69 -10.37 -18.55
N LEU A 227 -5.01 -10.39 -18.77
CA LEU A 227 -5.96 -11.03 -17.89
C LEU A 227 -6.70 -12.12 -18.67
N LYS A 228 -6.57 -13.38 -18.25
CA LYS A 228 -7.24 -14.49 -18.94
C LYS A 228 -8.71 -14.53 -18.59
N LEU A 229 -9.55 -14.18 -19.57
CA LEU A 229 -11.00 -14.17 -19.44
C LEU A 229 -11.65 -15.48 -19.95
N GLU A 230 -10.99 -16.20 -20.87
CA GLU A 230 -11.53 -17.44 -21.45
C GLU A 230 -11.35 -18.68 -20.58
N GLY A 231 -12.44 -19.46 -20.52
CA GLY A 231 -12.73 -20.53 -19.57
C GLY A 231 -14.14 -20.45 -18.96
N THR A 232 -14.94 -19.42 -19.30
CA THR A 232 -16.28 -19.15 -18.73
C THR A 232 -17.12 -18.19 -19.59
N LEU A 233 -17.08 -18.35 -20.91
CA LEU A 233 -18.26 -17.95 -21.68
C LEU A 233 -19.23 -19.12 -21.57
N ASP A 234 -20.03 -19.15 -20.50
CA ASP A 234 -21.36 -19.74 -20.64
C ASP A 234 -22.04 -18.89 -21.71
N THR A 235 -22.21 -19.50 -22.86
CA THR A 235 -22.95 -18.98 -23.99
C THR A 235 -24.41 -18.98 -23.55
N GLU A 236 -24.87 -17.90 -22.92
CA GLU A 236 -26.30 -17.69 -22.77
C GLU A 236 -26.92 -17.50 -24.16
N THR A 237 -27.69 -18.53 -24.51
CA THR A 237 -28.52 -18.68 -25.70
C THR A 237 -29.87 -18.02 -25.48
#